data_AF-A0A9P5QKL9-F1
#
_entry.id   AF-A0A9P5QKL9-F1
#
_cell.length_a   1.000
_cell.length_b   1.000
_cell.length_c   1.000
_cell.angle_alpha   90.00
_cell.angle_beta   90.00
_cell.angle_gamma   90.00
#
_symmetry.space_group_name_H-M   'P 1'
#
loop_
_entity.id
_entity.type
_entity.pdbx_description
1 polymer ?
#
loop_
_entity_poly.entity_id
_entity_poly.type
_entity_poly.pdbx_seq_one_letter_code
_entity_poly.pdbx_strand_id
1 'polypeptide(L)'
;MLRQTIHRQTSTILKHAPVRTSTSTVAAISHSLRIQAQAIREYSTPSAPSSSPSITPASQGQPKYRQFHTSDINQQAREVPGFPILDDPLVQNHSIPSFMVGTQNGFLPRQDPLDVLPKEYEALELLLQKMPLTLKDGSKGLLALGQFGEACKSLPQYDLSNVEDSELLSALYRDYTFVASAYLLEPCDILYRKKGEYGLGRSVLPKNIAVPLVQVAEKIGAKPFMEYALSYALYNYRRIDKTKGLVWGNLELIRPFSGDKSELGFIISHVTMVSHSGELVKNTMKTLDAAGKYNRQMFDDALSKVVSTYEKINMEMDTMWERSLPADYLKFRTFIMGTKNQPMFPNGVIYEGVSDEPMFHRGESGANDSMVPMGDNLLQLTENMPSNPLTAVLKDFRTYRPHNHAEFLQYVEEKARQSHVRHFAEQDSNSAAIYLAAVDQIRNFRNRHWSFTKEYIIKYTKHPVATGGSPIVTWLPNQLATVLKTMQDVGAKIDANQLLPENKSLVETLTKRADAQARILEREVAHLRTEIKDQDKV
;
A
#
# COMPACT_ATOMS: atom_id res chain seq x y z
N MET A 1 -16.73 38.46 -11.23
CA MET A 1 -16.26 37.64 -12.37
C MET A 1 -16.21 36.14 -12.06
N LEU A 2 -15.62 35.67 -10.95
CA LEU A 2 -15.51 34.22 -10.65
C LEU A 2 -16.86 33.46 -10.50
N ARG A 3 -17.90 34.10 -9.96
CA ARG A 3 -19.27 33.53 -9.88
C ARG A 3 -19.92 33.29 -11.26
N GLN A 4 -19.63 34.14 -12.25
CA GLN A 4 -20.18 33.98 -13.62
C GLN A 4 -19.45 32.88 -14.40
N THR A 5 -18.16 32.68 -14.14
CA THR A 5 -17.36 31.58 -14.72
C THR A 5 -17.83 30.21 -14.24
N ILE A 6 -18.14 30.08 -12.94
CA ILE A 6 -18.62 28.82 -12.34
C ILE A 6 -20.02 28.45 -12.86
N HIS A 7 -20.90 29.45 -13.07
CA HIS A 7 -22.24 29.19 -13.59
C HIS A 7 -22.25 28.78 -15.06
N ARG A 8 -21.31 29.32 -15.87
CA ARG A 8 -21.09 28.87 -17.25
C ARG A 8 -20.54 27.44 -17.31
N GLN A 9 -19.58 27.08 -16.46
CA GLN A 9 -19.01 25.72 -16.44
C GLN A 9 -20.02 24.64 -16.02
N THR A 10 -20.90 24.92 -15.05
CA THR A 10 -21.98 23.98 -14.65
C THR A 10 -23.02 23.79 -15.76
N SER A 11 -23.34 24.84 -16.53
CA SER A 11 -24.26 24.75 -17.66
C SER A 11 -23.69 23.96 -18.85
N THR A 12 -22.39 24.05 -19.11
CA THR A 12 -21.73 23.33 -20.21
C THR A 12 -21.58 21.83 -19.91
N ILE A 13 -21.29 21.45 -18.67
CA ILE A 13 -21.16 20.03 -18.26
C ILE A 13 -22.51 19.30 -18.36
N LEU A 14 -23.63 19.96 -18.04
CA LEU A 14 -24.98 19.38 -18.15
C LEU A 14 -25.45 19.17 -19.61
N LYS A 15 -24.85 19.86 -20.60
CA LYS A 15 -25.23 19.75 -22.01
C LYS A 15 -24.48 18.65 -22.78
N HIS A 16 -23.41 18.07 -22.22
CA HIS A 16 -22.54 17.12 -22.92
C HIS A 16 -22.30 15.81 -22.16
N ALA A 17 -23.09 15.52 -21.13
CA ALA A 17 -23.07 14.21 -20.49
C ALA A 17 -23.66 13.16 -21.44
N PRO A 18 -22.96 12.03 -21.72
CA PRO A 18 -23.52 10.95 -22.51
C PRO A 18 -24.76 10.37 -21.81
N VAL A 19 -25.75 9.97 -22.60
CA VAL A 19 -27.04 9.40 -22.16
C VAL A 19 -26.80 8.03 -21.52
N ARG A 20 -26.25 8.01 -20.29
CA ARG A 20 -26.27 6.91 -19.30
C ARG A 20 -25.51 7.20 -18.00
N THR A 21 -25.26 8.46 -17.61
CA THR A 21 -24.79 8.76 -16.25
C THR A 21 -25.97 8.87 -15.28
N SER A 22 -25.99 8.04 -14.23
CA SER A 22 -27.00 8.10 -13.18
C SER A 22 -26.96 9.45 -12.45
N THR A 23 -28.13 9.93 -12.03
CA THR A 23 -28.33 11.17 -11.27
C THR A 23 -27.52 11.26 -9.97
N SER A 24 -27.02 10.13 -9.43
CA SER A 24 -26.14 10.10 -8.25
C SER A 24 -24.72 10.59 -8.54
N THR A 25 -24.18 10.30 -9.72
CA THR A 25 -22.78 10.61 -10.08
C THR A 25 -22.57 12.12 -10.29
N VAL A 26 -23.56 12.79 -10.90
CA VAL A 26 -23.53 14.24 -11.11
C VAL A 26 -23.69 15.02 -9.79
N ALA A 27 -24.45 14.46 -8.83
CA ALA A 27 -24.62 15.04 -7.51
C ALA A 27 -23.33 14.98 -6.67
N ALA A 28 -22.57 13.88 -6.75
CA ALA A 28 -21.30 13.70 -6.03
C ALA A 28 -20.22 14.69 -6.50
N ILE A 29 -20.09 14.90 -7.80
CA ILE A 29 -19.13 15.86 -8.39
C ILE A 29 -19.46 17.30 -7.97
N SER A 30 -20.75 17.65 -7.97
CA SER A 30 -21.22 18.98 -7.56
C SER A 30 -20.99 19.25 -6.06
N HIS A 31 -21.11 18.22 -5.22
CA HIS A 31 -20.84 18.31 -3.78
C HIS A 31 -19.35 18.50 -3.50
N SER A 32 -18.48 17.71 -4.17
CA SER A 32 -17.02 17.81 -4.03
C SER A 32 -16.48 19.20 -4.40
N LEU A 33 -17.03 19.82 -5.45
CA LEU A 33 -16.61 21.17 -5.89
C LEU A 33 -17.05 22.28 -4.92
N ARG A 34 -18.17 22.10 -4.19
CA ARG A 34 -18.64 23.07 -3.19
C ARG A 34 -17.78 23.06 -1.93
N ILE A 35 -17.34 21.89 -1.48
CA ILE A 35 -16.45 21.75 -0.32
C ILE A 35 -15.10 22.41 -0.61
N GLN A 36 -14.55 22.21 -1.82
CA GLN A 36 -13.29 22.84 -2.24
C GLN A 36 -13.38 24.38 -2.29
N ALA A 37 -14.53 24.95 -2.66
CA ALA A 37 -14.71 26.40 -2.73
C ALA A 37 -14.88 27.08 -1.36
N GLN A 38 -15.33 26.35 -0.34
CA GLN A 38 -15.52 26.86 1.02
C GLN A 38 -14.19 26.94 1.79
N ALA A 39 -13.31 25.97 1.60
CA ALA A 39 -11.97 25.93 2.22
C ALA A 39 -11.04 27.09 1.79
N ILE A 40 -11.28 27.69 0.62
CA ILE A 40 -10.45 28.78 0.07
C ILE A 40 -10.72 30.13 0.76
N ARG A 41 -11.85 30.29 1.46
CA ARG A 41 -12.26 31.60 2.03
C ARG A 41 -11.70 31.92 3.41
N GLU A 42 -11.17 30.95 4.16
CA GLU A 42 -10.96 31.13 5.61
C GLU A 42 -9.49 31.35 6.03
N TYR A 43 -8.51 31.17 5.14
CA TYR A 43 -7.10 31.19 5.54
C TYR A 43 -6.33 32.35 4.90
N SER A 44 -6.33 33.50 5.58
CA SER A 44 -5.51 34.66 5.21
C SER A 44 -5.10 35.42 6.47
N THR A 45 -3.92 35.12 7.01
CA THR A 45 -2.95 36.10 7.57
C THR A 45 -1.72 35.37 8.16
N PRO A 46 -0.48 35.89 7.99
CA PRO A 46 0.75 35.19 8.37
C PRO A 46 1.45 35.79 9.61
N SER A 47 2.24 34.98 10.33
CA SER A 47 3.32 35.47 11.21
C SER A 47 4.48 34.44 11.32
N ALA A 48 5.70 34.95 11.51
CA ALA A 48 6.99 34.30 11.21
C ALA A 48 7.63 33.52 12.39
N PRO A 49 8.59 32.60 12.15
CA PRO A 49 9.09 31.63 13.13
C PRO A 49 10.51 31.92 13.68
N SER A 50 10.89 31.20 14.75
CA SER A 50 12.26 31.14 15.28
C SER A 50 12.73 29.70 15.56
N SER A 51 14.04 29.49 15.53
CA SER A 51 14.78 28.26 15.25
C SER A 51 15.44 27.59 16.46
N SER A 52 15.70 26.27 16.41
CA SER A 52 16.75 25.56 17.19
C SER A 52 16.99 24.10 16.71
N PRO A 53 18.15 23.46 17.04
CA PRO A 53 18.90 22.57 16.14
C PRO A 53 18.92 21.06 16.48
N SER A 54 19.50 20.30 15.54
CA SER A 54 19.49 18.85 15.31
C SER A 54 20.56 18.02 16.03
N ILE A 55 20.25 16.74 16.33
CA ILE A 55 21.22 15.68 16.70
C ILE A 55 20.86 14.38 15.96
N THR A 56 21.88 13.67 15.44
CA THR A 56 21.81 12.47 14.58
C THR A 56 22.10 11.18 15.39
N PRO A 57 21.42 10.04 15.14
CA PRO A 57 21.83 8.74 15.68
C PRO A 57 22.36 7.74 14.64
N ALA A 58 23.27 6.88 15.12
CA ALA A 58 24.08 5.91 14.39
C ALA A 58 23.36 4.56 14.11
N SER A 59 23.85 3.84 13.10
CA SER A 59 23.28 2.62 12.51
C SER A 59 23.66 1.31 13.23
N GLN A 60 22.70 0.40 13.41
CA GLN A 60 22.93 -1.01 13.76
C GLN A 60 22.57 -1.94 12.58
N GLY A 61 23.32 -3.04 12.45
CA GLY A 61 23.37 -3.94 11.29
C GLY A 61 22.15 -4.84 11.06
N GLN A 62 21.95 -5.26 9.80
CA GLN A 62 20.80 -6.07 9.35
C GLN A 62 21.00 -7.59 9.57
N PRO A 63 19.92 -8.35 9.87
CA PRO A 63 19.95 -9.81 9.98
C PRO A 63 20.07 -10.51 8.61
N LYS A 64 20.67 -11.71 8.60
CA LYS A 64 20.91 -12.55 7.41
C LYS A 64 19.67 -13.40 7.10
N TYR A 65 19.00 -13.15 5.99
CA TYR A 65 17.84 -13.93 5.50
C TYR A 65 18.31 -15.08 4.59
N ARG A 66 17.60 -16.23 4.62
CA ARG A 66 17.83 -17.36 3.71
C ARG A 66 17.43 -16.94 2.29
N GLN A 67 18.39 -16.85 1.37
CA GLN A 67 18.14 -16.59 -0.04
C GLN A 67 17.47 -17.81 -0.67
N PHE A 68 16.32 -17.61 -1.31
CA PHE A 68 15.66 -18.65 -2.10
C PHE A 68 16.34 -18.69 -3.47
N HIS A 69 16.88 -19.83 -3.88
CA HIS A 69 17.57 -19.93 -5.18
C HIS A 69 16.62 -20.45 -6.26
N THR A 70 16.71 -19.84 -7.44
CA THR A 70 15.98 -20.24 -8.66
C THR A 70 16.18 -21.71 -9.05
N SER A 71 17.25 -22.35 -8.55
CA SER A 71 17.51 -23.78 -8.71
C SER A 71 16.37 -24.68 -8.24
N ASP A 72 15.55 -24.22 -7.30
CA ASP A 72 14.45 -25.00 -6.73
C ASP A 72 13.22 -25.06 -7.65
N ILE A 73 13.19 -24.28 -8.74
CA ILE A 73 12.07 -24.16 -9.69
C ILE A 73 12.44 -24.69 -11.10
N ASN A 74 13.65 -25.22 -11.29
CA ASN A 74 14.32 -25.45 -12.59
C ASN A 74 13.67 -26.44 -13.59
N GLN A 75 12.41 -26.84 -13.42
CA GLN A 75 11.64 -27.57 -14.45
C GLN A 75 10.23 -27.02 -14.69
N GLN A 76 9.78 -25.99 -13.97
CA GLN A 76 8.35 -25.59 -13.95
C GLN A 76 8.10 -24.09 -14.19
N ALA A 77 9.14 -23.26 -14.30
CA ALA A 77 9.04 -21.86 -14.73
C ALA A 77 9.62 -21.69 -16.14
N ARG A 78 9.05 -20.80 -16.95
CA ARG A 78 9.71 -20.36 -18.19
C ARG A 78 11.03 -19.69 -17.81
N GLU A 79 12.13 -20.14 -18.43
CA GLU A 79 13.36 -19.35 -18.50
C GLU A 79 13.10 -18.10 -19.34
N VAL A 80 12.56 -17.05 -18.70
CA VAL A 80 12.69 -15.68 -19.21
C VAL A 80 14.08 -15.22 -18.81
N PRO A 81 14.94 -14.74 -19.72
CA PRO A 81 16.29 -14.31 -19.35
C PRO A 81 16.24 -13.23 -18.25
N GLY A 82 16.59 -13.60 -17.01
CA GLY A 82 16.88 -12.67 -15.92
C GLY A 82 16.03 -12.73 -14.64
N PHE A 83 14.80 -13.28 -14.63
CA PHE A 83 14.01 -13.55 -13.41
C PHE A 83 12.88 -14.57 -13.69
N PRO A 84 12.67 -15.61 -12.85
CA PRO A 84 11.60 -16.59 -13.07
C PRO A 84 10.23 -15.99 -12.71
N ILE A 85 9.37 -15.82 -13.71
CA ILE A 85 7.96 -15.44 -13.53
C ILE A 85 7.11 -16.68 -13.74
N LEU A 86 6.18 -16.92 -12.81
CA LEU A 86 5.26 -18.05 -12.89
C LEU A 86 4.16 -17.78 -13.94
N ASP A 87 4.10 -18.61 -14.97
CA ASP A 87 2.96 -18.64 -15.91
C ASP A 87 1.79 -19.48 -15.37
N ASP A 88 2.11 -20.50 -14.56
CA ASP A 88 1.17 -21.31 -13.76
C ASP A 88 1.48 -21.03 -12.27
N PRO A 89 0.48 -20.68 -11.44
CA PRO A 89 0.68 -20.49 -10.01
C PRO A 89 1.14 -21.74 -9.25
N LEU A 90 1.11 -22.95 -9.83
CA LEU A 90 1.58 -24.20 -9.20
C LEU A 90 0.90 -24.48 -7.84
N VAL A 91 -0.41 -24.23 -7.74
CA VAL A 91 -1.15 -24.22 -6.47
C VAL A 91 -1.09 -25.52 -5.65
N GLN A 92 -0.79 -26.66 -6.30
CA GLN A 92 -0.66 -27.96 -5.62
C GLN A 92 0.73 -28.19 -5.01
N ASN A 93 1.71 -27.32 -5.31
CA ASN A 93 3.06 -27.43 -4.76
C ASN A 93 3.19 -26.55 -3.50
N HIS A 94 3.12 -27.19 -2.34
CA HIS A 94 3.12 -26.54 -1.03
C HIS A 94 4.53 -26.24 -0.49
N SER A 95 5.59 -26.59 -1.22
CA SER A 95 6.98 -26.22 -0.86
C SER A 95 7.40 -24.86 -1.43
N ILE A 96 6.62 -24.30 -2.37
CA ILE A 96 6.87 -22.99 -2.97
C ILE A 96 6.19 -21.92 -2.11
N PRO A 97 6.85 -20.79 -1.79
CA PRO A 97 6.23 -19.71 -1.02
C PRO A 97 4.87 -19.26 -1.60
N SER A 98 3.93 -18.88 -0.74
CA SER A 98 2.59 -18.42 -1.17
C SER A 98 2.65 -17.17 -2.07
N PHE A 99 3.63 -16.30 -1.88
CA PHE A 99 3.78 -15.06 -2.65
C PHE A 99 4.94 -15.16 -3.64
N MET A 100 4.61 -15.50 -4.89
CA MET A 100 5.53 -15.53 -6.02
C MET A 100 4.94 -14.71 -7.16
N VAL A 101 5.77 -13.90 -7.81
CA VAL A 101 5.35 -13.08 -8.94
C VAL A 101 4.96 -13.98 -10.12
N GLY A 102 3.74 -13.78 -10.62
CA GLY A 102 3.23 -14.55 -11.76
C GLY A 102 2.41 -13.72 -12.74
N THR A 103 2.23 -14.22 -13.96
CA THR A 103 1.40 -13.55 -14.97
C THR A 103 -0.10 -13.73 -14.74
N GLN A 104 -0.51 -14.70 -13.92
CA GLN A 104 -1.89 -14.93 -13.50
C GLN A 104 -2.24 -14.24 -12.18
N ASN A 105 -1.49 -14.54 -11.11
CA ASN A 105 -1.73 -14.00 -9.77
C ASN A 105 -1.09 -12.63 -9.55
N GLY A 106 -0.11 -12.22 -10.38
CA GLY A 106 0.62 -10.97 -10.18
C GLY A 106 1.34 -10.96 -8.84
N PHE A 107 0.92 -10.09 -7.93
CA PHE A 107 1.41 -9.99 -6.55
C PHE A 107 0.43 -10.54 -5.50
N LEU A 108 -0.68 -11.17 -5.92
CA LEU A 108 -1.54 -11.95 -5.01
C LEU A 108 -0.88 -13.29 -4.68
N PRO A 109 -1.30 -13.97 -3.59
CA PRO A 109 -0.83 -15.32 -3.33
C PRO A 109 -1.17 -16.26 -4.50
N ARG A 110 -0.35 -17.30 -4.69
CA ARG A 110 -0.52 -18.29 -5.76
C ARG A 110 -1.85 -19.03 -5.63
N GLN A 111 -2.25 -19.34 -4.40
CA GLN A 111 -3.52 -19.95 -4.02
C GLN A 111 -4.36 -18.99 -3.14
N ASP A 112 -5.66 -19.25 -3.05
CA ASP A 112 -6.51 -18.54 -2.08
C ASP A 112 -5.98 -18.79 -0.65
N PRO A 113 -6.03 -17.81 0.26
CA PRO A 113 -5.53 -17.99 1.62
C PRO A 113 -6.27 -19.11 2.38
N LEU A 114 -5.53 -19.87 3.18
CA LEU A 114 -6.12 -20.84 4.11
C LEU A 114 -6.96 -20.10 5.16
N ASP A 115 -8.26 -20.32 5.12
CA ASP A 115 -9.26 -19.59 5.91
C ASP A 115 -9.65 -20.28 7.21
N VAL A 116 -9.37 -21.57 7.33
CA VAL A 116 -9.57 -22.36 8.55
C VAL A 116 -8.27 -23.07 8.90
N LEU A 117 -7.72 -22.80 10.09
CA LEU A 117 -6.53 -23.51 10.54
C LEU A 117 -6.82 -25.00 10.82
N PRO A 118 -5.82 -25.90 10.66
CA PRO A 118 -5.93 -27.28 11.09
C PRO A 118 -6.32 -27.41 12.57
N LYS A 119 -7.01 -28.51 12.92
CA LYS A 119 -7.55 -28.75 14.27
C LYS A 119 -6.52 -28.62 15.40
N GLU A 120 -5.27 -28.96 15.11
CA GLU A 120 -4.17 -28.81 16.08
C GLU A 120 -3.98 -27.35 16.55
N TYR A 121 -4.36 -26.35 15.76
CA TYR A 121 -4.30 -24.92 16.11
C TYR A 121 -5.65 -24.33 16.53
N GLU A 122 -6.63 -25.15 16.92
CA GLU A 122 -8.00 -24.72 17.25
C GLU A 122 -8.04 -23.62 18.32
N ALA A 123 -7.15 -23.63 19.31
CA ALA A 123 -7.13 -22.57 20.33
C ALA A 123 -6.78 -21.19 19.75
N LEU A 124 -5.93 -21.14 18.72
CA LEU A 124 -5.58 -19.89 18.02
C LEU A 124 -6.78 -19.38 17.19
N GLU A 125 -7.42 -20.30 16.45
CA GLU A 125 -8.63 -20.01 15.67
C GLU A 125 -9.76 -19.45 16.57
N LEU A 126 -10.06 -20.14 17.68
CA LEU A 126 -11.12 -19.72 18.62
C LEU A 126 -10.82 -18.39 19.31
N LEU A 127 -9.55 -18.11 19.62
CA LEU A 127 -9.13 -16.82 20.18
C LEU A 127 -9.40 -15.69 19.18
N LEU A 128 -8.99 -15.88 17.92
CA LEU A 128 -9.13 -14.88 16.85
C LEU A 128 -10.58 -14.68 16.42
N GLN A 129 -11.43 -15.71 16.46
CA GLN A 129 -12.87 -15.56 16.20
C GLN A 129 -13.57 -14.68 17.25
N LYS A 130 -13.05 -14.63 18.48
CA LYS A 130 -13.56 -13.81 19.59
C LYS A 130 -12.88 -12.45 19.70
N MET A 131 -11.76 -12.24 19.00
CA MET A 131 -10.95 -11.02 19.06
C MET A 131 -11.68 -9.73 18.70
N PRO A 132 -12.45 -9.63 17.60
CA PRO A 132 -12.85 -8.34 17.02
C PRO A 132 -13.61 -7.42 17.99
N LEU A 133 -13.64 -6.12 17.72
CA LEU A 133 -14.48 -5.18 18.46
C LEU A 133 -15.97 -5.60 18.37
N THR A 134 -16.42 -5.94 17.17
CA THR A 134 -17.79 -6.41 16.90
C THR A 134 -17.74 -7.81 16.28
N LEU A 135 -18.44 -8.76 16.90
CA LEU A 135 -18.56 -10.12 16.39
C LEU A 135 -19.62 -10.21 15.28
N LYS A 136 -19.66 -11.33 14.56
CA LYS A 136 -20.61 -11.56 13.45
C LYS A 136 -22.08 -11.48 13.87
N ASP A 137 -22.39 -11.81 15.12
CA ASP A 137 -23.73 -11.70 15.70
C ASP A 137 -24.06 -10.29 16.24
N GLY A 138 -23.15 -9.33 16.08
CA GLY A 138 -23.28 -7.96 16.57
C GLY A 138 -22.91 -7.76 18.03
N SER A 139 -22.54 -8.82 18.76
CA SER A 139 -22.08 -8.71 20.14
C SER A 139 -20.65 -8.17 20.24
N LYS A 140 -20.25 -7.75 21.44
CA LYS A 140 -18.89 -7.24 21.71
C LYS A 140 -17.91 -8.39 21.81
N GLY A 141 -16.81 -8.34 21.04
CA GLY A 141 -15.71 -9.28 21.22
C GLY A 141 -14.68 -8.79 22.24
N LEU A 142 -13.58 -9.54 22.34
CA LEU A 142 -12.56 -9.38 23.39
C LEU A 142 -11.89 -8.00 23.36
N LEU A 143 -11.59 -7.45 22.18
CA LEU A 143 -10.99 -6.12 22.06
C LEU A 143 -11.94 -5.01 22.55
N ALA A 144 -13.24 -5.13 22.27
CA ALA A 144 -14.21 -4.14 22.74
C ALA A 144 -14.35 -4.16 24.28
N LEU A 145 -14.20 -5.35 24.87
CA LEU A 145 -14.25 -5.57 26.32
C LEU A 145 -12.92 -5.29 27.03
N GLY A 146 -11.81 -5.18 26.29
CA GLY A 146 -10.46 -5.05 26.86
C GLY A 146 -9.98 -6.30 27.57
N GLN A 147 -10.39 -7.47 27.07
CA GLN A 147 -10.13 -8.79 27.65
C GLN A 147 -9.22 -9.66 26.78
N PHE A 148 -8.76 -9.16 25.63
CA PHE A 148 -7.94 -9.93 24.69
C PHE A 148 -6.58 -10.29 25.29
N GLY A 149 -5.94 -9.34 25.98
CA GLY A 149 -4.65 -9.58 26.64
C GLY A 149 -4.72 -10.71 27.69
N GLU A 150 -5.82 -10.80 28.43
CA GLU A 150 -6.03 -11.89 29.40
C GLU A 150 -6.30 -13.22 28.70
N ALA A 151 -7.14 -13.22 27.67
CA ALA A 151 -7.45 -14.41 26.89
C ALA A 151 -6.20 -15.03 26.24
N CYS A 152 -5.23 -14.21 25.82
CA CYS A 152 -3.96 -14.67 25.26
C CYS A 152 -3.14 -15.57 26.19
N LYS A 153 -3.33 -15.51 27.52
CA LYS A 153 -2.63 -16.41 28.46
C LYS A 153 -3.04 -17.87 28.31
N SER A 154 -4.23 -18.12 27.75
CA SER A 154 -4.72 -19.48 27.48
C SER A 154 -4.23 -20.06 26.15
N LEU A 155 -3.59 -19.25 25.30
CA LEU A 155 -3.03 -19.72 24.04
C LEU A 155 -1.81 -20.62 24.33
N PRO A 156 -1.79 -21.88 23.88
CA PRO A 156 -0.62 -22.72 24.05
C PRO A 156 0.54 -22.19 23.20
N GLN A 157 1.76 -22.38 23.67
CA GLN A 157 2.96 -22.14 22.87
C GLN A 157 3.13 -23.30 21.89
N TYR A 158 2.72 -23.11 20.63
CA TYR A 158 2.89 -24.12 19.59
C TYR A 158 4.35 -24.21 19.14
N ASP A 159 4.83 -25.42 18.87
CA ASP A 159 6.12 -25.65 18.22
C ASP A 159 5.90 -25.77 16.71
N LEU A 160 6.45 -24.83 15.94
CA LEU A 160 6.29 -24.77 14.49
C LEU A 160 7.53 -25.32 13.75
N SER A 161 8.49 -25.91 14.46
CA SER A 161 9.79 -26.34 13.90
C SER A 161 9.64 -27.30 12.72
N ASN A 162 8.65 -28.20 12.76
CA ASN A 162 8.42 -29.22 11.73
C ASN A 162 7.37 -28.82 10.67
N VAL A 163 6.82 -27.61 10.73
CA VAL A 163 5.87 -27.11 9.73
C VAL A 163 6.65 -26.58 8.54
N GLU A 164 6.47 -27.20 7.37
CA GLU A 164 7.14 -26.82 6.12
C GLU A 164 6.14 -26.45 5.01
N ASP A 165 4.84 -26.69 5.23
CA ASP A 165 3.78 -26.34 4.29
C ASP A 165 3.66 -24.82 4.19
N SER A 166 3.95 -24.26 3.01
CA SER A 166 3.97 -22.82 2.77
C SER A 166 2.63 -22.12 3.01
N GLU A 167 1.52 -22.82 2.76
CA GLU A 167 0.17 -22.30 2.89
C GLU A 167 -0.18 -22.20 4.38
N LEU A 168 0.08 -23.27 5.13
CA LEU A 168 -0.08 -23.29 6.58
C LEU A 168 0.84 -22.27 7.27
N LEU A 169 2.11 -22.18 6.87
CA LEU A 169 3.04 -21.18 7.41
C LEU A 169 2.54 -19.75 7.17
N SER A 170 1.99 -19.46 5.99
CA SER A 170 1.42 -18.15 5.68
C SER A 170 0.19 -17.84 6.54
N ALA A 171 -0.69 -18.82 6.76
CA ALA A 171 -1.88 -18.67 7.60
C ALA A 171 -1.54 -18.50 9.08
N LEU A 172 -0.59 -19.27 9.59
CA LEU A 172 -0.06 -19.14 10.95
C LEU A 172 0.61 -17.77 11.14
N TYR A 173 1.41 -17.31 10.16
CA TYR A 173 2.01 -15.98 10.22
C TYR A 173 0.93 -14.89 10.30
N ARG A 174 -0.06 -14.89 9.41
CA ARG A 174 -1.22 -13.97 9.48
C ARG A 174 -1.86 -14.02 10.86
N ASP A 175 -2.19 -15.19 11.35
CA ASP A 175 -2.96 -15.31 12.59
C ASP A 175 -2.15 -14.86 13.83
N TYR A 176 -0.86 -15.21 13.90
CA TYR A 176 0.01 -14.74 14.98
C TYR A 176 0.31 -13.25 14.93
N THR A 177 0.43 -12.64 13.75
CA THR A 177 0.61 -11.19 13.65
C THR A 177 -0.64 -10.43 14.07
N PHE A 178 -1.84 -10.96 13.79
CA PHE A 178 -3.10 -10.43 14.35
C PHE A 178 -3.11 -10.52 15.88
N VAL A 179 -2.75 -11.67 16.46
CA VAL A 179 -2.65 -11.82 17.93
C VAL A 179 -1.63 -10.86 18.53
N ALA A 180 -0.41 -10.79 17.98
CA ALA A 180 0.65 -9.93 18.50
C ALA A 180 0.24 -8.45 18.44
N SER A 181 -0.32 -8.00 17.31
CA SER A 181 -0.74 -6.61 17.14
C SER A 181 -1.89 -6.27 18.11
N ALA A 182 -2.94 -7.10 18.16
CA ALA A 182 -4.05 -6.91 19.10
C ALA A 182 -3.58 -6.90 20.56
N TYR A 183 -2.69 -7.82 20.94
CA TYR A 183 -2.15 -7.89 22.29
C TYR A 183 -1.34 -6.63 22.64
N LEU A 184 -0.42 -6.19 21.77
CA LEU A 184 0.45 -5.06 22.10
C LEU A 184 -0.31 -3.73 22.14
N LEU A 185 -1.32 -3.57 21.29
CA LEU A 185 -2.03 -2.31 21.06
C LEU A 185 -3.41 -2.19 21.73
N GLU A 186 -3.94 -3.25 22.36
CA GLU A 186 -5.22 -3.19 23.09
C GLU A 186 -5.27 -2.06 24.14
N PRO A 187 -4.25 -1.82 24.99
CA PRO A 187 -4.29 -0.68 25.91
C PRO A 187 -4.39 0.66 25.18
N CYS A 188 -3.74 0.77 24.02
CA CYS A 188 -3.78 1.96 23.19
C CYS A 188 -5.17 2.20 22.60
N ASP A 189 -5.81 1.15 22.11
CA ASP A 189 -7.16 1.23 21.57
C ASP A 189 -8.19 1.61 22.66
N ILE A 190 -8.09 0.98 23.84
CA ILE A 190 -8.97 1.29 24.98
C ILE A 190 -8.85 2.76 25.35
N LEU A 191 -7.63 3.30 25.43
CA LEU A 191 -7.42 4.70 25.75
C LEU A 191 -7.91 5.61 24.63
N TYR A 192 -7.64 5.24 23.38
CA TYR A 192 -8.03 6.02 22.21
C TYR A 192 -9.55 6.16 22.12
N ARG A 193 -10.30 5.07 22.28
CA ARG A 193 -11.78 5.12 22.31
C ARG A 193 -12.34 5.94 23.46
N LYS A 194 -11.61 6.05 24.58
CA LYS A 194 -12.04 6.82 25.76
C LYS A 194 -11.67 8.29 25.70
N LYS A 195 -10.51 8.64 25.15
CA LYS A 195 -9.91 9.98 25.27
C LYS A 195 -9.37 10.57 23.96
N GLY A 196 -9.31 9.80 22.87
CA GLY A 196 -8.69 10.21 21.61
C GLY A 196 -7.16 10.18 21.60
N GLU A 197 -6.53 9.56 22.61
CA GLU A 197 -5.08 9.46 22.78
C GLU A 197 -4.65 7.99 22.86
N TYR A 198 -3.49 7.65 22.30
CA TYR A 198 -3.01 6.26 22.26
C TYR A 198 -2.28 5.79 23.52
N GLY A 199 -1.68 6.67 24.33
CA GLY A 199 -0.93 6.23 25.52
C GLY A 199 0.20 5.24 25.18
N LEU A 200 0.49 4.32 26.11
CA LEU A 200 1.53 3.30 25.95
C LEU A 200 0.93 1.92 25.63
N GLY A 201 1.59 1.21 24.74
CA GLY A 201 1.31 -0.21 24.46
C GLY A 201 1.99 -1.12 25.48
N ARG A 202 1.73 -2.43 25.38
CA ARG A 202 2.43 -3.42 26.20
C ARG A 202 3.88 -3.55 25.71
N SER A 203 4.86 -3.41 26.59
CA SER A 203 6.29 -3.45 26.23
C SER A 203 6.87 -4.86 26.10
N VAL A 204 6.07 -5.90 26.34
CA VAL A 204 6.50 -7.31 26.29
C VAL A 204 5.46 -8.11 25.51
N LEU A 205 5.92 -8.88 24.52
CA LEU A 205 5.13 -9.91 23.85
C LEU A 205 5.40 -11.26 24.54
N PRO A 206 4.39 -11.91 25.15
CA PRO A 206 4.55 -13.17 25.87
C PRO A 206 5.10 -14.31 25.01
N LYS A 207 5.86 -15.22 25.62
CA LYS A 207 6.56 -16.30 24.90
C LYS A 207 5.67 -17.22 24.08
N ASN A 208 4.43 -17.45 24.54
CA ASN A 208 3.45 -18.27 23.84
C ASN A 208 2.96 -17.64 22.53
N ILE A 209 3.21 -16.35 22.32
CA ILE A 209 2.97 -15.63 21.05
C ILE A 209 4.30 -15.35 20.35
N ALA A 210 5.29 -14.84 21.08
CA ALA A 210 6.56 -14.37 20.51
C ALA A 210 7.37 -15.49 19.85
N VAL A 211 7.54 -16.63 20.52
CA VAL A 211 8.33 -17.77 20.01
C VAL A 211 7.75 -18.31 18.69
N PRO A 212 6.48 -18.74 18.61
CA PRO A 212 5.94 -19.25 17.35
C PRO A 212 5.86 -18.19 16.25
N LEU A 213 5.59 -16.92 16.58
CA LEU A 213 5.59 -15.84 15.59
C LEU A 213 6.98 -15.64 14.97
N VAL A 214 8.05 -15.69 15.77
CA VAL A 214 9.41 -15.56 15.25
C VAL A 214 9.80 -16.78 14.42
N GLN A 215 9.47 -17.99 14.88
CA GLN A 215 9.71 -19.22 14.12
C GLN A 215 9.05 -19.19 12.73
N VAL A 216 7.77 -18.82 12.65
CA VAL A 216 7.05 -18.77 11.37
C VAL A 216 7.56 -17.64 10.48
N ALA A 217 7.87 -16.47 11.05
CA ALA A 217 8.42 -15.34 10.31
C ALA A 217 9.78 -15.67 9.69
N GLU A 218 10.67 -16.34 10.44
CA GLU A 218 11.97 -16.79 9.92
C GLU A 218 11.82 -17.79 8.76
N LYS A 219 10.91 -18.76 8.88
CA LYS A 219 10.66 -19.77 7.84
C LYS A 219 10.19 -19.18 6.51
N ILE A 220 9.38 -18.13 6.56
CA ILE A 220 8.84 -17.47 5.35
C ILE A 220 9.64 -16.23 4.92
N GLY A 221 10.72 -15.88 5.64
CA GLY A 221 11.55 -14.72 5.35
C GLY A 221 10.86 -13.38 5.61
N ALA A 222 9.95 -13.32 6.58
CA ALA A 222 9.25 -12.11 7.00
C ALA A 222 9.80 -11.56 8.33
N LYS A 223 9.36 -10.36 8.72
CA LYS A 223 9.63 -9.81 10.06
C LYS A 223 8.51 -10.24 11.01
N PRO A 224 8.78 -10.48 12.31
CA PRO A 224 7.79 -11.04 13.23
C PRO A 224 6.78 -9.99 13.73
N PHE A 225 6.10 -9.30 12.80
CA PHE A 225 5.06 -8.34 13.10
C PHE A 225 4.14 -8.13 11.89
N MET A 226 2.92 -7.67 12.14
CA MET A 226 1.92 -7.44 11.10
C MET A 226 2.45 -6.55 9.96
N GLU A 227 2.29 -7.04 8.73
CA GLU A 227 2.60 -6.33 7.49
C GLU A 227 1.47 -6.46 6.45
N TYR A 228 1.71 -5.99 5.23
CA TYR A 228 0.70 -5.81 4.19
C TYR A 228 0.33 -7.11 3.44
N ALA A 229 1.30 -7.83 2.88
CA ALA A 229 1.06 -8.91 1.92
C ALA A 229 0.64 -10.22 2.58
N LEU A 230 1.51 -10.80 3.42
CA LEU A 230 1.33 -12.08 4.10
C LEU A 230 0.37 -11.99 5.31
N SER A 231 0.07 -10.78 5.79
CA SER A 231 -0.77 -10.55 6.96
C SER A 231 -2.04 -9.75 6.64
N TYR A 232 -2.05 -8.43 6.80
CA TYR A 232 -3.28 -7.65 6.97
C TYR A 232 -4.13 -7.51 5.70
N ALA A 233 -3.51 -7.45 4.52
CA ALA A 233 -4.20 -7.18 3.26
C ALA A 233 -4.31 -8.42 2.35
N LEU A 234 -3.22 -8.85 1.72
CA LEU A 234 -3.31 -9.77 0.56
C LEU A 234 -3.50 -11.24 0.94
N TYR A 235 -3.26 -11.62 2.19
CA TYR A 235 -3.51 -12.97 2.70
C TYR A 235 -4.68 -13.06 3.70
N ASN A 236 -5.43 -11.96 3.86
CA ASN A 236 -6.56 -11.84 4.78
C ASN A 236 -7.91 -11.73 4.07
N TYR A 237 -8.13 -12.59 3.08
CA TYR A 237 -9.42 -12.69 2.42
C TYR A 237 -9.77 -14.16 2.16
N ARG A 238 -11.06 -14.44 2.06
CA ARG A 238 -11.58 -15.70 1.54
C ARG A 238 -12.69 -15.42 0.52
N ARG A 239 -12.88 -16.33 -0.44
CA ARG A 239 -14.03 -16.28 -1.34
C ARG A 239 -15.27 -16.84 -0.64
N ILE A 240 -16.40 -16.16 -0.83
CA ILE A 240 -17.71 -16.68 -0.44
C ILE A 240 -18.09 -17.82 -1.39
N ASP A 241 -17.99 -17.57 -2.69
CA ASP A 241 -18.19 -18.54 -3.75
C ASP A 241 -16.88 -18.76 -4.51
N LYS A 242 -16.30 -19.96 -4.35
CA LYS A 242 -15.01 -20.36 -4.93
C LYS A 242 -15.04 -20.41 -6.47
N THR A 243 -16.21 -20.41 -7.10
CA THR A 243 -16.35 -20.41 -8.56
C THR A 243 -16.29 -19.02 -9.18
N LYS A 244 -16.42 -17.97 -8.36
CA LYS A 244 -16.41 -16.57 -8.80
C LYS A 244 -15.04 -15.93 -8.58
N GLY A 245 -14.77 -14.87 -9.34
CA GLY A 245 -13.53 -14.08 -9.27
C GLY A 245 -13.32 -13.32 -7.95
N LEU A 246 -12.16 -12.66 -7.84
CA LEU A 246 -11.82 -11.76 -6.73
C LEU A 246 -12.51 -10.40 -6.92
N VAL A 247 -13.83 -10.39 -6.81
CA VAL A 247 -14.66 -9.20 -7.02
C VAL A 247 -15.31 -8.74 -5.72
N TRP A 248 -15.56 -7.44 -5.64
CA TRP A 248 -16.33 -6.87 -4.53
C TRP A 248 -17.67 -7.60 -4.36
N GLY A 249 -18.01 -7.95 -3.11
CA GLY A 249 -19.22 -8.71 -2.78
C GLY A 249 -19.07 -10.24 -2.86
N ASN A 250 -17.95 -10.77 -3.37
CA ASN A 250 -17.62 -12.20 -3.28
C ASN A 250 -16.50 -12.50 -2.27
N LEU A 251 -16.02 -11.50 -1.53
CA LEU A 251 -14.87 -11.62 -0.63
C LEU A 251 -15.26 -11.23 0.80
N GLU A 252 -14.71 -11.97 1.76
CA GLU A 252 -14.80 -11.68 3.19
C GLU A 252 -13.41 -11.67 3.83
N LEU A 253 -13.28 -10.99 4.97
CA LEU A 253 -12.07 -11.07 5.78
C LEU A 253 -12.02 -12.40 6.54
N ILE A 254 -10.81 -12.94 6.66
CA ILE A 254 -10.57 -14.11 7.52
C ILE A 254 -10.44 -13.64 8.98
N ARG A 255 -9.69 -12.56 9.20
CA ARG A 255 -9.45 -11.92 10.50
C ARG A 255 -9.75 -10.41 10.44
N PRO A 256 -10.80 -9.94 11.12
CA PRO A 256 -11.03 -8.50 11.31
C PRO A 256 -10.58 -8.03 12.71
N PHE A 257 -10.21 -6.75 12.85
CA PHE A 257 -10.09 -6.10 14.15
C PHE A 257 -11.37 -5.39 14.56
N SER A 258 -12.01 -4.62 13.67
CA SER A 258 -13.26 -3.91 14.00
C SER A 258 -14.46 -4.84 13.86
N GLY A 259 -14.45 -5.69 12.82
CA GLY A 259 -15.60 -6.50 12.42
C GLY A 259 -16.68 -5.73 11.66
N ASP A 260 -16.42 -4.47 11.31
CA ASP A 260 -17.36 -3.66 10.52
C ASP A 260 -17.08 -3.70 9.02
N LYS A 261 -18.05 -3.20 8.25
CA LYS A 261 -17.99 -3.19 6.78
C LYS A 261 -16.89 -2.27 6.24
N SER A 262 -16.47 -1.27 7.01
CA SER A 262 -15.45 -0.32 6.57
C SER A 262 -14.07 -0.96 6.57
N GLU A 263 -13.73 -1.76 7.58
CA GLU A 263 -12.49 -2.56 7.57
C GLU A 263 -12.47 -3.57 6.40
N LEU A 264 -13.59 -4.27 6.16
CA LEU A 264 -13.75 -5.12 4.98
C LEU A 264 -13.50 -4.34 3.69
N GLY A 265 -14.15 -3.19 3.53
CA GLY A 265 -13.96 -2.32 2.37
C GLY A 265 -12.52 -1.85 2.19
N PHE A 266 -11.85 -1.51 3.29
CA PHE A 266 -10.46 -1.05 3.29
C PHE A 266 -9.52 -2.13 2.76
N ILE A 267 -9.61 -3.35 3.29
CA ILE A 267 -8.73 -4.45 2.90
C ILE A 267 -9.10 -4.99 1.52
N ILE A 268 -10.38 -5.24 1.23
CA ILE A 268 -10.79 -5.86 -0.04
C ILE A 268 -10.52 -4.93 -1.23
N SER A 269 -10.58 -3.61 -1.06
CA SER A 269 -10.18 -2.69 -2.14
C SER A 269 -8.71 -2.90 -2.55
N HIS A 270 -7.82 -3.24 -1.63
CA HIS A 270 -6.44 -3.62 -1.97
C HIS A 270 -6.39 -4.94 -2.75
N VAL A 271 -7.16 -5.95 -2.34
CA VAL A 271 -7.23 -7.25 -3.04
C VAL A 271 -7.75 -7.08 -4.48
N THR A 272 -8.84 -6.33 -4.68
CA THR A 272 -9.39 -6.11 -6.04
C THR A 272 -8.44 -5.30 -6.90
N MET A 273 -7.78 -4.27 -6.36
CA MET A 273 -6.71 -3.55 -7.06
C MET A 273 -5.59 -4.50 -7.49
N VAL A 274 -5.06 -5.31 -6.57
CA VAL A 274 -3.93 -6.22 -6.85
C VAL A 274 -4.34 -7.38 -7.76
N SER A 275 -5.62 -7.71 -7.88
CA SER A 275 -6.09 -8.71 -8.85
C SER A 275 -5.77 -8.37 -10.31
N HIS A 276 -5.52 -7.09 -10.63
CA HIS A 276 -5.08 -6.66 -11.96
C HIS A 276 -3.57 -6.79 -12.19
N SER A 277 -2.79 -7.12 -11.15
CA SER A 277 -1.32 -7.06 -11.22
C SER A 277 -0.68 -8.12 -12.12
N GLY A 278 -1.36 -9.24 -12.43
CA GLY A 278 -0.85 -10.24 -13.39
C GLY A 278 -0.69 -9.66 -14.81
N GLU A 279 -1.69 -8.89 -15.27
CA GLU A 279 -1.62 -8.15 -16.54
C GLU A 279 -0.52 -7.08 -16.49
N LEU A 280 -0.35 -6.43 -15.34
CA LEU A 280 0.66 -5.41 -15.14
C LEU A 280 2.09 -5.98 -15.21
N VAL A 281 2.35 -7.11 -14.55
CA VAL A 281 3.63 -7.84 -14.60
C VAL A 281 3.94 -8.26 -16.05
N LYS A 282 2.97 -8.85 -16.74
CA LYS A 282 3.12 -9.30 -18.13
C LYS A 282 3.52 -8.17 -19.07
N ASN A 283 2.84 -7.03 -18.99
CA ASN A 283 3.11 -5.91 -19.88
C ASN A 283 4.37 -5.14 -19.49
N THR A 284 4.71 -5.06 -18.19
CA THR A 284 6.02 -4.54 -17.72
C THR A 284 7.18 -5.28 -18.37
N MET A 285 7.15 -6.61 -18.35
CA MET A 285 8.20 -7.43 -18.96
C MET A 285 8.30 -7.24 -20.47
N LYS A 286 7.15 -7.12 -21.16
CA LYS A 286 7.13 -6.82 -22.61
C LYS A 286 7.71 -5.44 -22.92
N THR A 287 7.41 -4.42 -22.10
CA THR A 287 7.99 -3.08 -22.27
C THR A 287 9.51 -3.11 -22.11
N LEU A 288 10.02 -3.82 -21.10
CA LEU A 288 11.46 -3.98 -20.86
C LEU A 288 12.18 -4.68 -22.03
N ASP A 289 11.60 -5.77 -22.53
CA ASP A 289 12.13 -6.53 -23.68
C ASP A 289 12.10 -5.70 -24.97
N ALA A 290 11.00 -5.00 -25.23
CA ALA A 290 10.84 -4.15 -26.40
C ALA A 290 11.83 -2.98 -26.43
N ALA A 291 12.03 -2.31 -25.29
CA ALA A 291 13.04 -1.26 -25.15
C ALA A 291 14.45 -1.81 -25.41
N GLY A 292 14.79 -2.96 -24.81
CA GLY A 292 16.11 -3.58 -24.98
C GLY A 292 16.40 -4.06 -26.41
N LYS A 293 15.35 -4.39 -27.18
CA LYS A 293 15.43 -4.76 -28.60
C LYS A 293 15.22 -3.58 -29.56
N TYR A 294 15.07 -2.36 -29.03
CA TYR A 294 14.75 -1.16 -29.80
C TYR A 294 13.50 -1.32 -30.69
N ASN A 295 12.52 -2.12 -30.27
CA ASN A 295 11.29 -2.36 -30.99
C ASN A 295 10.21 -1.36 -30.56
N ARG A 296 10.11 -0.26 -31.31
CA ARG A 296 9.18 0.85 -31.05
C ARG A 296 7.71 0.42 -30.96
N GLN A 297 7.23 -0.32 -31.95
CA GLN A 297 5.82 -0.74 -32.01
C GLN A 297 5.45 -1.61 -30.80
N MET A 298 6.29 -2.60 -30.49
CA MET A 298 6.03 -3.47 -29.32
C MET A 298 6.12 -2.72 -28.00
N PHE A 299 7.01 -1.72 -27.91
CA PHE A 299 7.14 -0.86 -26.74
C PHE A 299 5.88 -0.03 -26.51
N ASP A 300 5.39 0.64 -27.55
CA ASP A 300 4.18 1.47 -27.48
C ASP A 300 2.94 0.63 -27.14
N ASP A 301 2.79 -0.55 -27.75
CA ASP A 301 1.70 -1.49 -27.47
C ASP A 301 1.73 -2.01 -26.02
N ALA A 302 2.92 -2.37 -25.52
CA ALA A 302 3.08 -2.89 -24.17
C ALA A 302 2.89 -1.80 -23.11
N LEU A 303 3.48 -0.62 -23.32
CA LEU A 303 3.35 0.50 -22.40
C LEU A 303 1.91 1.05 -22.36
N SER A 304 1.20 1.07 -23.49
CA SER A 304 -0.23 1.41 -23.52
C SER A 304 -1.09 0.43 -22.70
N LYS A 305 -0.71 -0.86 -22.67
CA LYS A 305 -1.36 -1.85 -21.79
C LYS A 305 -1.00 -1.67 -20.32
N VAL A 306 0.22 -1.20 -20.01
CA VAL A 306 0.57 -0.76 -18.66
C VAL A 306 -0.33 0.40 -18.22
N VAL A 307 -0.52 1.41 -19.09
CA VAL A 307 -1.43 2.55 -18.84
C VAL A 307 -2.84 2.06 -18.53
N SER A 308 -3.44 1.27 -19.42
CA SER A 308 -4.83 0.82 -19.25
C SER A 308 -5.01 -0.13 -18.05
N THR A 309 -3.97 -0.88 -17.67
CA THR A 309 -4.02 -1.71 -16.45
C THR A 309 -3.99 -0.83 -15.20
N TYR A 310 -3.15 0.21 -15.14
CA TYR A 310 -3.19 1.16 -14.02
C TYR A 310 -4.48 2.00 -13.98
N GLU A 311 -5.13 2.25 -15.12
CA GLU A 311 -6.46 2.88 -15.14
C GLU A 311 -7.48 2.00 -14.39
N LYS A 312 -7.50 0.68 -14.65
CA LYS A 312 -8.33 -0.28 -13.90
C LYS A 312 -8.02 -0.25 -12.41
N ILE A 313 -6.73 -0.27 -12.04
CA ILE A 313 -6.29 -0.19 -10.63
C ILE A 313 -6.75 1.12 -9.98
N ASN A 314 -6.62 2.25 -10.67
CA ASN A 314 -7.07 3.55 -10.16
C ASN A 314 -8.59 3.62 -10.00
N MET A 315 -9.35 2.98 -10.90
CA MET A 315 -10.81 2.85 -10.76
C MET A 315 -11.18 2.01 -9.54
N GLU A 316 -10.55 0.85 -9.33
CA GLU A 316 -10.75 0.05 -8.12
C GLU A 316 -10.38 0.83 -6.85
N MET A 317 -9.27 1.57 -6.86
CA MET A 317 -8.87 2.42 -5.75
C MET A 317 -9.92 3.48 -5.41
N ASP A 318 -10.60 4.06 -6.41
CA ASP A 318 -11.62 5.09 -6.22
C ASP A 318 -12.87 4.56 -5.49
N THR A 319 -13.17 3.27 -5.63
CA THR A 319 -14.30 2.65 -4.92
C THR A 319 -14.13 2.60 -3.40
N MET A 320 -12.93 2.86 -2.87
CA MET A 320 -12.66 2.96 -1.43
C MET A 320 -13.62 3.95 -0.73
N TRP A 321 -13.97 5.06 -1.37
CA TRP A 321 -14.91 6.06 -0.82
C TRP A 321 -16.29 5.48 -0.51
N GLU A 322 -16.71 4.47 -1.28
CA GLU A 322 -18.00 3.81 -1.15
C GLU A 322 -17.92 2.58 -0.23
N ARG A 323 -16.78 1.87 -0.27
CA ARG A 323 -16.56 0.60 0.42
C ARG A 323 -16.12 0.78 1.87
N SER A 324 -15.39 1.85 2.20
CA SER A 324 -14.87 2.13 3.55
C SER A 324 -15.12 3.57 3.96
N LEU A 325 -15.87 3.81 5.02
CA LEU A 325 -16.17 5.16 5.47
C LEU A 325 -14.94 5.83 6.13
N PRO A 326 -14.60 7.09 5.81
CA PRO A 326 -13.47 7.79 6.42
C PRO A 326 -13.49 7.81 7.95
N ALA A 327 -14.66 8.05 8.55
CA ALA A 327 -14.83 8.12 10.00
C ALA A 327 -14.56 6.78 10.72
N ASP A 328 -14.70 5.66 10.00
CA ASP A 328 -14.56 4.34 10.58
C ASP A 328 -13.11 3.86 10.62
N TYR A 329 -12.21 4.47 9.83
CA TYR A 329 -10.80 4.06 9.74
C TYR A 329 -10.12 4.01 11.12
N LEU A 330 -10.44 4.97 11.98
CA LEU A 330 -9.87 5.05 13.32
C LEU A 330 -10.25 3.88 14.24
N LYS A 331 -11.32 3.14 13.93
CA LYS A 331 -11.75 1.98 14.73
C LYS A 331 -10.77 0.81 14.66
N PHE A 332 -10.06 0.66 13.55
CA PHE A 332 -9.07 -0.41 13.36
C PHE A 332 -7.64 0.12 13.19
N ARG A 333 -7.46 1.42 12.89
CA ARG A 333 -6.15 2.07 12.73
C ARG A 333 -5.18 1.75 13.86
N THR A 334 -5.65 1.72 15.11
CA THR A 334 -4.78 1.44 16.28
C THR A 334 -4.06 0.10 16.14
N PHE A 335 -4.76 -0.94 15.68
CA PHE A 335 -4.26 -2.31 15.62
C PHE A 335 -3.37 -2.60 14.40
N ILE A 336 -3.14 -1.63 13.54
CA ILE A 336 -2.21 -1.74 12.41
C ILE A 336 -0.97 -0.86 12.57
N MET A 337 -0.83 -0.19 13.72
CA MET A 337 0.37 0.55 14.07
C MET A 337 1.53 -0.35 14.43
N GLY A 338 2.75 0.10 14.12
CA GLY A 338 3.97 -0.60 14.51
C GLY A 338 4.42 -0.34 15.95
N THR A 339 5.58 -0.90 16.26
CA THR A 339 6.37 -0.59 17.46
C THR A 339 7.58 0.30 17.15
N LYS A 340 7.93 0.48 15.88
CA LYS A 340 9.02 1.37 15.41
C LYS A 340 8.50 2.77 15.09
N ASN A 341 9.20 3.80 15.57
CA ASN A 341 8.88 5.21 15.33
C ASN A 341 7.43 5.56 15.74
N GLN A 342 7.00 5.00 16.86
CA GLN A 342 5.67 5.19 17.44
C GLN A 342 5.81 5.60 18.90
N PRO A 343 5.10 6.65 19.35
CA PRO A 343 5.21 7.12 20.75
C PRO A 343 4.65 6.11 21.76
N MET A 344 3.85 5.14 21.30
CA MET A 344 3.30 4.05 22.12
C MET A 344 4.37 3.06 22.59
N PHE A 345 5.51 2.99 21.90
CA PHE A 345 6.59 2.03 22.15
C PHE A 345 7.96 2.73 22.14
N PRO A 346 8.21 3.67 23.06
CA PRO A 346 9.44 4.47 23.06
C PRO A 346 10.72 3.62 23.21
N ASN A 347 10.59 2.45 23.84
CA ASN A 347 11.70 1.53 24.11
C ASN A 347 11.59 0.21 23.32
N GLY A 348 10.73 0.15 22.30
CA GLY A 348 10.47 -1.09 21.57
C GLY A 348 9.68 -2.12 22.38
N VAL A 349 9.73 -3.38 21.96
CA VAL A 349 9.02 -4.50 22.59
C VAL A 349 9.98 -5.67 22.83
N ILE A 350 9.98 -6.22 24.04
CA ILE A 350 10.69 -7.45 24.38
C ILE A 350 9.89 -8.65 23.86
N TYR A 351 10.53 -9.55 23.11
CA TYR A 351 9.93 -10.79 22.63
C TYR A 351 10.39 -11.91 23.58
N GLU A 352 9.56 -12.21 24.57
CA GLU A 352 9.90 -13.15 25.63
C GLU A 352 10.24 -14.54 25.05
N GLY A 353 11.35 -15.13 25.50
CA GLY A 353 11.84 -16.42 25.00
C GLY A 353 12.53 -16.37 23.63
N VAL A 354 12.65 -15.17 23.03
CA VAL A 354 13.37 -14.96 21.76
C VAL A 354 14.61 -14.10 21.97
N SER A 355 14.46 -12.92 22.57
CA SER A 355 15.53 -11.94 22.75
C SER A 355 15.28 -11.05 23.97
N ASP A 356 16.34 -10.79 24.75
CA ASP A 356 16.33 -9.81 25.83
C ASP A 356 16.46 -8.36 25.34
N GLU A 357 16.89 -8.18 24.08
CA GLU A 357 16.94 -6.86 23.43
C GLU A 357 15.58 -6.49 22.80
N PRO A 358 15.09 -5.25 22.99
CA PRO A 358 13.83 -4.81 22.39
C PRO A 358 13.87 -4.79 20.86
N MET A 359 12.79 -5.26 20.25
CA MET A 359 12.59 -5.27 18.80
C MET A 359 11.68 -4.11 18.37
N PHE A 360 11.97 -3.58 17.19
CA PHE A 360 11.25 -2.44 16.59
C PHE A 360 10.76 -2.81 15.19
N HIS A 361 9.44 -2.87 15.02
CA HIS A 361 8.82 -3.17 13.73
C HIS A 361 7.88 -2.07 13.28
N ARG A 362 7.96 -1.70 12.00
CA ARG A 362 6.93 -0.87 11.36
C ARG A 362 5.61 -1.63 11.33
N GLY A 363 4.52 -0.88 11.44
CA GLY A 363 3.18 -1.40 11.25
C GLY A 363 2.86 -1.59 9.78
N GLU A 364 1.63 -2.01 9.53
CA GLU A 364 1.10 -2.13 8.19
C GLU A 364 1.11 -0.77 7.48
N SER A 365 1.44 -0.81 6.20
CA SER A 365 1.38 0.35 5.33
C SER A 365 1.23 -0.10 3.90
N GLY A 366 0.36 0.59 3.15
CA GLY A 366 0.29 0.48 1.69
C GLY A 366 1.63 0.76 0.99
N ALA A 367 2.63 1.37 1.65
CA ALA A 367 3.99 1.47 1.10
C ALA A 367 4.69 0.11 0.87
N ASN A 368 4.18 -0.96 1.49
CA ASN A 368 4.63 -2.33 1.31
C ASN A 368 3.99 -2.99 0.06
N ASP A 369 3.11 -2.31 -0.67
CA ASP A 369 2.61 -2.80 -1.96
C ASP A 369 3.76 -2.96 -2.99
N SER A 370 3.51 -3.72 -4.05
CA SER A 370 4.48 -3.97 -5.13
C SER A 370 4.05 -3.38 -6.48
N MET A 371 2.80 -2.93 -6.64
CA MET A 371 2.31 -2.39 -7.92
C MET A 371 2.85 -1.01 -8.21
N VAL A 372 2.85 -0.10 -7.23
CA VAL A 372 3.35 1.26 -7.42
C VAL A 372 4.88 1.27 -7.56
N PRO A 373 5.66 0.57 -6.72
CA PRO A 373 7.10 0.47 -6.90
C PRO A 373 7.52 -0.15 -8.24
N MET A 374 6.76 -1.11 -8.78
CA MET A 374 7.05 -1.65 -10.11
C MET A 374 6.92 -0.57 -11.18
N GLY A 375 5.88 0.26 -11.11
CA GLY A 375 5.69 1.39 -12.00
C GLY A 375 6.77 2.45 -11.84
N ASP A 376 7.13 2.78 -10.60
CA ASP A 376 8.25 3.70 -10.33
C ASP A 376 9.55 3.19 -10.94
N ASN A 377 9.81 1.88 -10.83
CA ASN A 377 11.04 1.26 -11.34
C ASN A 377 11.04 1.17 -12.87
N LEU A 378 9.94 0.70 -13.49
CA LEU A 378 9.79 0.63 -14.95
C LEU A 378 9.94 2.00 -15.60
N LEU A 379 9.30 3.03 -15.02
CA LEU A 379 9.30 4.40 -15.51
C LEU A 379 10.48 5.21 -14.94
N GLN A 380 11.51 4.56 -14.40
CA GLN A 380 12.73 5.21 -13.90
C GLN A 380 12.46 6.45 -13.03
N LEU A 381 11.44 6.39 -12.18
CA LEU A 381 11.10 7.43 -11.21
C LEU A 381 11.97 7.28 -9.95
N THR A 382 12.35 6.05 -9.60
CA THR A 382 13.14 5.74 -8.40
C THR A 382 14.51 6.43 -8.41
N GLU A 383 15.19 6.49 -9.57
CA GLU A 383 16.49 7.19 -9.71
C GLU A 383 16.40 8.71 -9.50
N ASN A 384 15.20 9.28 -9.66
CA ASN A 384 14.93 10.71 -9.49
C ASN A 384 14.45 11.06 -8.07
N MET A 385 14.28 10.05 -7.19
CA MET A 385 13.88 10.29 -5.80
C MET A 385 15.04 10.92 -5.01
N PRO A 386 14.80 12.00 -4.23
CA PRO A 386 15.85 12.68 -3.50
C PRO A 386 16.46 11.80 -2.41
N SER A 387 17.79 11.81 -2.27
CA SER A 387 18.46 11.15 -1.14
C SER A 387 18.22 11.94 0.15
N ASN A 388 17.32 11.47 1.00
CA ASN A 388 16.93 12.12 2.25
C ASN A 388 16.37 11.07 3.25
N PRO A 389 16.06 11.44 4.51
CA PRO A 389 15.52 10.48 5.49
C PRO A 389 14.24 9.78 5.04
N LEU A 390 13.41 10.42 4.21
CA LEU A 390 12.21 9.79 3.65
C LEU A 390 12.61 8.64 2.71
N THR A 391 13.57 8.82 1.80
CA THR A 391 14.00 7.70 0.95
C THR A 391 14.68 6.57 1.72
N ALA A 392 15.25 6.82 2.91
CA ALA A 392 15.66 5.76 3.84
C ALA A 392 14.45 4.99 4.41
N VAL A 393 13.36 5.68 4.78
CA VAL A 393 12.08 5.05 5.16
C VAL A 393 11.52 4.20 4.02
N LEU A 394 11.62 4.66 2.77
CA LEU A 394 11.20 3.87 1.59
C LEU A 394 11.94 2.54 1.54
N LYS A 395 13.26 2.59 1.70
CA LYS A 395 14.14 1.41 1.67
C LYS A 395 13.80 0.43 2.79
N ASP A 396 13.50 0.95 3.99
CA ASP A 396 13.07 0.12 5.12
C ASP A 396 11.73 -0.59 4.85
N PHE A 397 10.72 0.11 4.29
CA PHE A 397 9.46 -0.53 3.87
C PHE A 397 9.68 -1.66 2.84
N ARG A 398 10.70 -1.56 1.97
CA ARG A 398 11.01 -2.64 1.02
C ARG A 398 11.34 -3.97 1.71
N THR A 399 11.88 -3.92 2.94
CA THR A 399 12.26 -5.12 3.72
C THR A 399 11.07 -5.87 4.31
N TYR A 400 9.84 -5.36 4.17
CA TYR A 400 8.60 -6.02 4.61
C TYR A 400 7.88 -6.75 3.49
N ARG A 401 8.33 -6.61 2.23
CA ARG A 401 7.71 -7.31 1.10
C ARG A 401 8.10 -8.80 1.11
N PRO A 402 7.27 -9.68 0.54
CA PRO A 402 7.70 -11.03 0.21
C PRO A 402 9.02 -11.00 -0.57
N HIS A 403 9.96 -11.88 -0.21
CA HIS A 403 11.31 -11.85 -0.77
C HIS A 403 11.33 -11.87 -2.30
N ASN A 404 10.54 -12.77 -2.90
CA ASN A 404 10.41 -12.87 -4.35
C ASN A 404 9.91 -11.57 -5.00
N HIS A 405 8.97 -10.85 -4.37
CA HIS A 405 8.52 -9.56 -4.87
C HIS A 405 9.63 -8.51 -4.81
N ALA A 406 10.42 -8.48 -3.73
CA ALA A 406 11.53 -7.55 -3.59
C ALA A 406 12.59 -7.78 -4.67
N GLU A 407 12.95 -9.04 -4.94
CA GLU A 407 13.89 -9.41 -6.01
C GLU A 407 13.36 -9.05 -7.40
N PHE A 408 12.07 -9.32 -7.67
CA PHE A 408 11.45 -8.95 -8.93
C PHE A 408 11.47 -7.42 -9.15
N LEU A 409 11.16 -6.64 -8.12
CA LEU A 409 11.19 -5.18 -8.22
C LEU A 409 12.61 -4.65 -8.46
N GLN A 410 13.62 -5.25 -7.83
CA GLN A 410 15.03 -4.94 -8.09
C GLN A 410 15.43 -5.30 -9.52
N TYR A 411 14.96 -6.44 -10.02
CA TYR A 411 15.16 -6.86 -11.40
C TYR A 411 14.55 -5.85 -12.38
N VAL A 412 13.30 -5.42 -12.16
CA VAL A 412 12.64 -4.40 -13.01
C VAL A 412 13.40 -3.08 -12.99
N GLU A 413 13.87 -2.62 -11.82
CA GLU A 413 14.67 -1.40 -11.67
C GLU A 413 15.95 -1.47 -12.52
N GLU A 414 16.71 -2.56 -12.36
CA GLU A 414 17.97 -2.75 -13.07
C GLU A 414 17.76 -2.91 -14.58
N LYS A 415 16.74 -3.66 -15.01
CA LYS A 415 16.44 -3.83 -16.43
C LYS A 415 15.91 -2.57 -17.08
N ALA A 416 15.07 -1.79 -16.41
CA ALA A 416 14.59 -0.52 -16.95
C ALA A 416 15.75 0.44 -17.21
N ARG A 417 16.72 0.47 -16.29
CA ARG A 417 17.96 1.23 -16.41
C ARG A 417 18.84 0.73 -17.56
N GLN A 418 19.06 -0.58 -17.66
CA GLN A 418 19.86 -1.20 -18.75
C GLN A 418 19.24 -0.97 -20.14
N SER A 419 17.92 -1.12 -20.26
CA SER A 419 17.19 -0.90 -21.51
C SER A 419 16.91 0.58 -21.80
N HIS A 420 17.31 1.50 -20.92
CA HIS A 420 17.10 2.94 -21.04
C HIS A 420 15.64 3.31 -21.34
N VAL A 421 14.67 2.70 -20.63
CA VAL A 421 13.23 2.78 -20.94
C VAL A 421 12.73 4.20 -21.16
N ARG A 422 13.06 5.13 -20.26
CA ARG A 422 12.68 6.54 -20.37
C ARG A 422 13.30 7.19 -21.60
N HIS A 423 14.60 7.03 -21.79
CA HIS A 423 15.30 7.62 -22.93
C HIS A 423 14.76 7.07 -24.24
N PHE A 424 14.49 5.76 -24.32
CA PHE A 424 13.89 5.13 -25.48
C PHE A 424 12.50 5.72 -25.77
N ALA A 425 11.67 5.97 -24.76
CA ALA A 425 10.39 6.66 -24.96
C ALA A 425 10.57 8.10 -25.48
N GLU A 426 11.51 8.86 -24.91
CA GLU A 426 11.77 10.28 -25.25
C GLU A 426 12.35 10.48 -26.67
N GLN A 427 12.77 9.42 -27.37
CA GLN A 427 13.25 9.50 -28.76
C GLN A 427 12.14 9.69 -29.80
N ASP A 428 10.87 9.48 -29.45
CA ASP A 428 9.70 9.69 -30.32
C ASP A 428 8.59 10.42 -29.55
N SER A 429 8.01 11.47 -30.13
CA SER A 429 7.00 12.28 -29.44
C SER A 429 5.74 11.50 -29.06
N ASN A 430 5.33 10.50 -29.85
CA ASN A 430 4.13 9.70 -29.56
C ASN A 430 4.42 8.64 -28.49
N SER A 431 5.58 7.98 -28.52
CA SER A 431 6.03 7.12 -27.41
C SER A 431 6.18 7.90 -26.11
N ALA A 432 6.74 9.12 -26.16
CA ALA A 432 6.86 10.00 -25.01
C ALA A 432 5.49 10.41 -24.45
N ALA A 433 4.47 10.56 -25.30
CA ALA A 433 3.10 10.80 -24.86
C ALA A 433 2.50 9.59 -24.10
N ILE A 434 2.74 8.36 -24.57
CA ILE A 434 2.31 7.13 -23.88
C ILE A 434 3.05 6.98 -22.54
N TYR A 435 4.36 7.26 -22.51
CA TYR A 435 5.14 7.29 -21.29
C TYR A 435 4.61 8.32 -20.30
N LEU A 436 4.32 9.54 -20.76
CA LEU A 436 3.73 10.59 -19.94
C LEU A 436 2.37 10.16 -19.35
N ALA A 437 1.55 9.44 -20.12
CA ALA A 437 0.31 8.84 -19.64
C ALA A 437 0.55 7.77 -18.57
N ALA A 438 1.58 6.94 -18.70
CA ALA A 438 1.94 5.95 -17.68
C ALA A 438 2.39 6.64 -16.37
N VAL A 439 3.20 7.70 -16.47
CA VAL A 439 3.58 8.51 -15.31
C VAL A 439 2.35 9.20 -14.68
N ASP A 440 1.38 9.67 -15.49
CA ASP A 440 0.13 10.24 -14.99
C ASP A 440 -0.71 9.23 -14.21
N GLN A 441 -0.69 7.94 -14.57
CA GLN A 441 -1.39 6.91 -13.79
C GLN A 441 -0.76 6.67 -12.41
N ILE A 442 0.58 6.73 -12.30
CA ILE A 442 1.27 6.72 -11.00
C ILE A 442 0.94 7.98 -10.20
N ARG A 443 0.92 9.14 -10.85
CA ARG A 443 0.48 10.40 -10.23
C ARG A 443 -0.97 10.28 -9.74
N ASN A 444 -1.86 9.69 -10.53
CA ASN A 444 -3.28 9.52 -10.19
C ASN A 444 -3.43 8.71 -8.91
N PHE A 445 -2.70 7.59 -8.81
CA PHE A 445 -2.69 6.73 -7.63
C PHE A 445 -2.20 7.49 -6.40
N ARG A 446 -1.01 8.12 -6.51
CA ARG A 446 -0.38 8.84 -5.39
C ARG A 446 -1.20 10.03 -4.93
N ASN A 447 -1.81 10.77 -5.86
CA ASN A 447 -2.68 11.89 -5.55
C ASN A 447 -3.95 11.43 -4.82
N ARG A 448 -4.55 10.32 -5.26
CA ARG A 448 -5.71 9.74 -4.59
C ARG A 448 -5.34 9.22 -3.20
N HIS A 449 -4.19 8.58 -3.05
CA HIS A 449 -3.67 8.17 -1.74
C HIS A 449 -3.47 9.38 -0.81
N TRP A 450 -2.92 10.49 -1.32
CA TRP A 450 -2.80 11.72 -0.57
C TRP A 450 -4.17 12.28 -0.13
N SER A 451 -5.16 12.26 -1.02
CA SER A 451 -6.55 12.61 -0.67
C SER A 451 -7.11 11.69 0.41
N PHE A 452 -6.90 10.37 0.34
CA PHE A 452 -7.29 9.45 1.42
C PHE A 452 -6.61 9.79 2.74
N THR A 453 -5.31 10.08 2.74
CA THR A 453 -4.60 10.46 3.98
C THR A 453 -5.20 11.72 4.61
N LYS A 454 -5.53 12.72 3.79
CA LYS A 454 -6.21 13.93 4.27
C LYS A 454 -7.59 13.59 4.87
N GLU A 455 -8.39 12.82 4.16
CA GLU A 455 -9.79 12.55 4.51
C GLU A 455 -9.96 11.53 5.64
N TYR A 456 -9.17 10.45 5.66
CA TYR A 456 -9.30 9.32 6.61
C TYR A 456 -8.46 9.53 7.87
N ILE A 457 -7.44 10.39 7.84
CA ILE A 457 -6.50 10.54 8.96
C ILE A 457 -6.43 11.99 9.44
N ILE A 458 -5.95 12.91 8.61
CA ILE A 458 -5.65 14.30 9.03
C ILE A 458 -6.90 15.03 9.54
N LYS A 459 -8.07 14.74 8.96
CA LYS A 459 -9.35 15.30 9.42
C LYS A 459 -9.76 14.85 10.83
N TYR A 460 -9.34 13.66 11.26
CA TYR A 460 -9.83 13.04 12.49
C TYR A 460 -8.78 12.97 13.60
N THR A 461 -7.51 13.10 13.29
CA THR A 461 -6.44 13.08 14.29
C THR A 461 -5.26 13.96 13.90
N LYS A 462 -4.62 14.56 14.91
CA LYS A 462 -3.35 15.29 14.76
C LYS A 462 -2.13 14.43 15.11
N HIS A 463 -2.30 13.12 15.28
CA HIS A 463 -1.19 12.19 15.51
C HIS A 463 -0.18 12.29 14.37
N PRO A 464 1.11 12.58 14.64
CA PRO A 464 2.03 13.07 13.62
C PRO A 464 2.58 11.98 12.69
N VAL A 465 2.32 10.70 13.00
CA VAL A 465 2.86 9.56 12.28
C VAL A 465 1.79 8.65 11.69
N ALA A 466 2.09 8.09 10.53
CA ALA A 466 1.32 7.00 9.94
C ALA A 466 1.54 5.69 10.71
N THR A 467 0.76 4.66 10.40
CA THR A 467 0.81 3.32 11.02
C THR A 467 2.19 2.66 10.88
N GLY A 468 2.80 2.77 9.70
CA GLY A 468 4.17 2.34 9.43
C GLY A 468 5.28 3.22 10.02
N GLY A 469 4.94 4.28 10.78
CA GLY A 469 5.91 5.17 11.43
C GLY A 469 6.59 6.17 10.49
N SER A 470 5.92 6.55 9.39
CA SER A 470 6.38 7.64 8.50
C SER A 470 5.73 8.97 8.88
N PRO A 471 6.39 10.12 8.66
CA PRO A 471 5.79 11.45 8.82
C PRO A 471 4.55 11.63 7.95
N ILE A 472 3.44 12.08 8.52
CA ILE A 472 2.15 12.01 7.82
C ILE A 472 1.97 13.06 6.71
N VAL A 473 2.56 14.25 6.82
CA VAL A 473 2.39 15.34 5.83
C VAL A 473 3.49 15.35 4.78
N THR A 474 4.70 14.86 5.08
CA THR A 474 5.84 15.00 4.16
C THR A 474 6.12 13.75 3.34
N TRP A 475 5.75 12.56 3.83
CA TRP A 475 6.06 11.28 3.18
C TRP A 475 5.45 11.12 1.78
N LEU A 476 4.12 11.08 1.69
CA LEU A 476 3.43 10.88 0.40
C LEU A 476 3.66 12.07 -0.57
N PRO A 477 3.62 13.33 -0.12
CA PRO A 477 3.89 14.46 -1.00
C PRO A 477 5.30 14.49 -1.59
N ASN A 478 6.32 14.03 -0.87
CA ASN A 478 7.69 13.93 -1.42
C ASN A 478 7.72 13.04 -2.67
N GLN A 479 7.07 11.87 -2.61
CA GLN A 479 7.00 10.95 -3.73
C GLN A 479 6.16 11.53 -4.87
N LEU A 480 5.00 12.13 -4.55
CA LEU A 480 4.12 12.74 -5.55
C LEU A 480 4.78 13.92 -6.27
N ALA A 481 5.55 14.74 -5.57
CA ALA A 481 6.31 15.85 -6.16
C ALA A 481 7.32 15.35 -7.20
N THR A 482 8.01 14.24 -6.94
CA THR A 482 8.95 13.62 -7.89
C THR A 482 8.24 13.15 -9.17
N VAL A 483 7.05 12.57 -9.04
CA VAL A 483 6.24 12.16 -10.20
C VAL A 483 5.78 13.37 -11.01
N LEU A 484 5.28 14.41 -10.35
CA LEU A 484 4.84 15.65 -11.01
C LEU A 484 5.99 16.34 -11.75
N LYS A 485 7.19 16.39 -11.12
CA LYS A 485 8.39 16.92 -11.74
C LYS A 485 8.79 16.12 -12.99
N THR A 486 8.73 14.79 -12.91
CA THR A 486 9.01 13.92 -14.07
C THR A 486 8.03 14.18 -15.20
N MET A 487 6.73 14.36 -14.91
CA MET A 487 5.74 14.71 -15.93
C MET A 487 6.06 16.03 -16.63
N GLN A 488 6.48 17.06 -15.87
CA GLN A 488 6.89 18.34 -16.44
C GLN A 488 8.12 18.19 -17.33
N ASP A 489 9.12 17.44 -16.88
CA ASP A 489 10.38 17.25 -17.61
C ASP A 489 10.17 16.46 -18.92
N VAL A 490 9.32 15.43 -18.90
CA VAL A 490 8.96 14.68 -20.12
C VAL A 490 8.10 15.56 -21.04
N GLY A 491 7.07 16.21 -20.50
CA GLY A 491 6.19 17.09 -21.27
C GLY A 491 6.94 18.21 -22.00
N ALA A 492 7.98 18.77 -21.38
CA ALA A 492 8.82 19.81 -21.98
C ALA A 492 9.70 19.33 -23.14
N LYS A 493 9.98 18.02 -23.25
CA LYS A 493 10.79 17.43 -24.32
C LYS A 493 9.97 17.00 -25.54
N ILE A 494 8.65 16.91 -25.42
CA ILE A 494 7.77 16.44 -26.51
C ILE A 494 7.63 17.54 -27.58
N ASP A 495 8.01 17.23 -28.82
CA ASP A 495 7.76 18.12 -29.96
C ASP A 495 6.30 17.99 -30.42
N ALA A 496 5.51 19.04 -30.16
CA ALA A 496 4.09 19.11 -30.49
C ALA A 496 3.80 19.00 -32.00
N ASN A 497 4.77 19.27 -32.88
CA ASN A 497 4.60 19.13 -34.33
C ASN A 497 4.64 17.67 -34.79
N GLN A 498 5.26 16.78 -34.02
CA GLN A 498 5.42 15.36 -34.32
C GLN A 498 4.32 14.48 -33.69
N LEU A 499 3.44 15.08 -32.89
CA LEU A 499 2.33 14.38 -32.24
C LEU A 499 1.19 14.08 -33.22
N LEU A 500 0.64 12.87 -33.10
CA LEU A 500 -0.66 12.53 -33.64
C LEU A 500 -1.76 13.42 -33.02
N PRO A 501 -2.85 13.74 -33.74
CA PRO A 501 -3.90 14.64 -33.26
C PRO A 501 -4.45 14.28 -31.86
N GLU A 502 -4.68 12.99 -31.60
CA GLU A 502 -5.15 12.46 -30.33
C GLU A 502 -4.14 12.69 -29.19
N ASN A 503 -2.84 12.60 -29.47
CA ASN A 503 -1.79 12.77 -28.48
C ASN A 503 -1.53 14.24 -28.14
N LYS A 504 -1.84 15.18 -29.04
CA LYS A 504 -1.73 16.63 -28.76
C LYS A 504 -2.59 17.03 -27.57
N SER A 505 -3.87 16.65 -27.60
CA SER A 505 -4.81 16.97 -26.54
C SER A 505 -4.45 16.27 -25.22
N LEU A 506 -3.98 15.03 -25.31
CA LEU A 506 -3.51 14.27 -24.15
C LEU A 506 -2.33 14.98 -23.47
N VAL A 507 -1.24 15.23 -24.20
CA VAL A 507 -0.02 15.87 -23.66
C VAL A 507 -0.33 17.23 -23.05
N GLU A 508 -1.11 18.07 -23.74
CA GLU A 508 -1.51 19.37 -23.22
C GLU A 508 -2.26 19.25 -21.88
N THR A 509 -3.20 18.29 -21.79
CA THR A 509 -3.98 18.05 -20.58
C THR A 509 -3.09 17.57 -19.43
N LEU A 510 -2.19 16.63 -19.69
CA LEU A 510 -1.34 16.03 -18.66
C LEU A 510 -0.32 17.03 -18.12
N THR A 511 0.33 17.82 -18.99
CA THR A 511 1.31 18.83 -18.57
C THR A 511 0.67 19.95 -17.76
N LYS A 512 -0.48 20.49 -18.23
CA LYS A 512 -1.23 21.51 -17.46
C LYS A 512 -1.67 21.00 -16.09
N ARG A 513 -2.09 19.73 -16.01
CA ARG A 513 -2.48 19.09 -14.75
C ARG A 513 -1.29 18.97 -13.81
N ALA A 514 -0.13 18.50 -14.30
CA ALA A 514 1.08 18.37 -13.50
C ALA A 514 1.48 19.72 -12.88
N ASP A 515 1.51 20.78 -13.67
CA ASP A 515 1.82 22.14 -13.22
C ASP A 515 0.84 22.66 -12.14
N ALA A 516 -0.46 22.48 -12.38
CA ALA A 516 -1.48 22.91 -11.44
C ALA A 516 -1.37 22.14 -10.12
N GLN A 517 -1.22 20.81 -10.20
CA GLN A 517 -1.17 19.95 -9.04
C GLN A 517 0.11 20.13 -8.23
N ALA A 518 1.26 20.40 -8.86
CA ALA A 518 2.50 20.72 -8.15
C ALA A 518 2.35 21.95 -7.25
N ARG A 519 1.77 23.04 -7.77
CA ARG A 519 1.50 24.26 -7.01
C ARG A 519 0.50 24.03 -5.87
N ILE A 520 -0.53 23.21 -6.10
CA ILE A 520 -1.51 22.87 -5.05
C ILE A 520 -0.83 22.08 -3.95
N LEU A 521 -0.07 21.02 -4.31
CA LEU A 521 0.60 20.15 -3.36
C LEU A 521 1.57 20.94 -2.46
N GLU A 522 2.38 21.82 -3.05
CA GLU A 522 3.32 22.68 -2.30
C GLU A 522 2.59 23.53 -1.26
N ARG A 523 1.50 24.20 -1.65
CA ARG A 523 0.70 25.04 -0.74
C ARG A 523 0.02 24.22 0.35
N GLU A 524 -0.55 23.06 0.00
CA GLU A 524 -1.19 22.16 0.95
C GLU A 524 -0.20 21.64 2.00
N VAL A 525 0.98 21.19 1.57
CA VAL A 525 2.03 20.70 2.48
C VAL A 525 2.52 21.82 3.39
N ALA A 526 2.79 23.01 2.84
CA ALA A 526 3.22 24.16 3.63
C ALA A 526 2.20 24.51 4.72
N HIS A 527 0.91 24.48 4.39
CA HIS A 527 -0.17 24.72 5.36
C HIS A 527 -0.25 23.60 6.41
N LEU A 528 -0.29 22.33 6.01
CA LEU A 528 -0.44 21.21 6.95
C LEU A 528 0.76 21.04 7.89
N ARG A 529 1.96 21.46 7.50
CA ARG A 529 3.13 21.48 8.38
C ARG A 529 3.00 22.47 9.54
N THR A 530 2.16 23.52 9.42
CA THR A 530 1.89 24.43 10.54
C THR A 530 0.87 23.85 11.52
N GLU A 531 -0.04 22.99 11.05
CA GLU A 531 -1.06 22.36 11.88
C GLU A 531 -0.56 21.11 12.61
N ILE A 532 0.17 20.24 11.93
CA ILE A 532 0.68 18.97 12.47
C ILE A 532 2.14 19.15 12.85
N LYS A 533 2.35 19.53 14.11
CA LYS A 533 3.68 19.69 14.72
C LYS A 533 4.36 18.33 14.92
N ASP A 534 5.66 18.35 15.12
CA ASP A 534 6.48 17.19 15.54
C ASP A 534 6.57 16.00 14.58
N GLN A 535 5.98 16.08 13.38
CA GLN A 535 6.10 15.04 12.36
C GLN A 535 7.52 14.80 11.85
N ASP A 536 8.41 15.80 11.96
CA ASP A 536 9.80 15.70 11.52
C ASP A 536 10.73 15.17 12.64
N LYS A 537 10.20 14.84 13.83
CA LYS A 537 10.96 14.24 14.96
C LYS A 537 11.04 12.70 14.88
N VAL A 538 10.53 12.11 13.79
CA VAL A 538 10.17 10.69 13.66
C VAL A 538 11.20 9.91 12.87
#